data_AF-A0A8S1QK58-F1
#
_entry.id   AF-A0A8S1QK58-F1
#
_cell.length_a   1.000
_cell.length_b   1.000
_cell.length_c   1.000
_cell.angle_alpha   90.00
_cell.angle_beta   90.00
_cell.angle_gamma   90.00
#
_symmetry.space_group_name_H-M   'P 1'
#
loop_
_entity.id
_entity.type
_entity.pdbx_description
1 polymer ?
#
loop_
_entity_poly.entity_id
_entity_poly.type
_entity_poly.pdbx_seq_one_letter_code
_entity_poly.pdbx_strand_id
1 'polypeptide(L)'
;MNQTQKLQKLAYYPNLLGQSERIIQQNIDSKKGLEEYLGILQERAHIEDQYAKALYRLSQQIEKSSLSYLKGQLADQLRQKIERLENFVDLIRSEIIDQVKEILQDQNHISKRIIDEIKGLEWDLQDKQDDLMGGKLDYKLTAKELEQSGIQDMIYQYSKDISEDKAIKQVVRTCQIQSECIKLEKEFEIIVVSYNEFIDVYKTKMESYLSQMEQQEQQKLLVQKDTLMKLFLFESSIFKQSLQDIDKLNDQIRKTNLQDVIENFIMKNQRPQEAPRQLEFRPYCSFLTKSIEIMRNQEYKKLMDIIKAHSDTFYNIYDDCVNRNNLQTIEEQELTNLINRNSIQALYKIMQIHINCVWNANEIQNNETIIELLRQNSLNRLLWCQALEIQANKNNYKVLSNDAYDQLVKWSQKIIQLCSEYLDPSPLRKLITISSIIHISVQNKKHFLMYNIKESKVLQAADFIEAAIVQSIYEALIEETKEDSTQEDRIRRQKINILTQLSKVCFTLLQFNPVNVIKSHAENYLRYLNVARDATDNLLFQIESFEQF
;
A
#
# COMPACT_ATOMS: atom_id res chain seq x y z
N MET A 1 45.78 -28.75 49.01
CA MET A 1 46.80 -29.81 49.18
C MET A 1 46.20 -30.95 49.99
N ASN A 2 46.35 -32.18 49.48
CA ASN A 2 46.17 -33.48 50.15
C ASN A 2 44.74 -34.03 50.38
N GLN A 3 43.97 -34.18 49.30
CA GLN A 3 42.95 -35.25 49.16
C GLN A 3 43.11 -36.03 47.84
N THR A 4 44.35 -36.08 47.31
CA THR A 4 44.71 -36.80 46.08
C THR A 4 45.61 -38.01 46.39
N GLN A 5 45.42 -38.64 47.55
CA GLN A 5 46.15 -39.85 47.93
C GLN A 5 45.15 -40.96 48.26
N LYS A 6 45.23 -42.03 47.45
CA LYS A 6 44.52 -43.31 47.53
C LYS A 6 43.06 -43.34 47.05
N LEU A 7 42.79 -42.84 45.85
CA LEU A 7 42.06 -43.69 44.90
C LEU A 7 43.13 -44.64 44.36
N GLN A 8 43.15 -45.89 44.85
CA GLN A 8 43.75 -46.97 44.06
C GLN A 8 43.17 -46.79 42.65
N LYS A 9 44.02 -46.56 41.64
CA LYS A 9 43.61 -46.75 40.26
C LYS A 9 42.98 -48.15 40.24
N LEU A 10 41.65 -48.22 40.24
CA LEU A 10 40.92 -49.42 39.84
C LEU A 10 41.28 -49.56 38.37
N ALA A 11 42.45 -50.15 38.10
CA ALA A 11 42.87 -50.45 36.77
C ALA A 11 41.78 -51.38 36.23
N TYR A 12 41.09 -50.94 35.18
CA TYR A 12 40.04 -51.68 34.48
C TYR A 12 40.54 -53.08 34.05
N TYR A 13 41.85 -53.22 33.90
CA TYR A 13 42.59 -54.30 33.28
C TYR A 13 42.45 -55.72 33.82
N PRO A 14 42.66 -56.01 35.11
CA PRO A 14 42.74 -57.40 35.55
C PRO A 14 41.39 -58.13 35.40
N ASN A 15 40.28 -57.38 35.35
CA ASN A 15 38.92 -57.90 35.39
C ASN A 15 38.26 -58.03 34.01
N LEU A 16 38.92 -57.59 32.93
CA LEU A 16 38.37 -57.55 31.58
C LEU A 16 39.08 -58.47 30.57
N LEU A 17 40.12 -59.17 31.00
CA LEU A 17 40.75 -60.21 30.20
C LEU A 17 39.70 -61.30 29.85
N GLY A 18 39.54 -61.57 28.55
CA GLY A 18 38.53 -62.50 28.04
C GLY A 18 37.10 -61.93 27.94
N GLN A 19 36.93 -60.60 28.05
CA GLN A 19 35.65 -59.91 27.84
C GLN A 19 35.68 -58.93 26.66
N SER A 20 36.41 -59.25 25.58
CA SER A 20 36.51 -58.39 24.40
C SER A 20 35.16 -57.99 23.82
N GLU A 21 34.21 -58.92 23.73
CA GLU A 21 32.89 -58.68 23.16
C GLU A 21 32.16 -57.59 23.92
N ARG A 22 32.28 -57.60 25.25
CA ARG A 22 31.71 -56.58 26.12
C ARG A 22 32.34 -55.22 25.89
N ILE A 23 33.66 -55.18 25.71
CA ILE A 23 34.42 -53.95 25.44
C ILE A 23 34.06 -53.39 24.05
N ILE A 24 33.96 -54.26 23.04
CA ILE A 24 33.52 -53.90 21.68
C ILE A 24 32.10 -53.35 21.72
N GLN A 25 31.18 -54.02 22.43
CA GLN A 25 29.81 -53.55 22.58
C GLN A 25 29.75 -52.19 23.29
N GLN A 26 30.53 -52.03 24.37
CA GLN A 26 30.64 -50.75 25.06
C GLN A 26 31.16 -49.64 24.14
N ASN A 27 32.12 -49.92 23.26
CA ASN A 27 32.60 -48.95 22.28
C ASN A 27 31.51 -48.54 21.27
N ILE A 28 30.71 -49.51 20.79
CA ILE A 28 29.57 -49.25 19.90
C ILE A 28 28.52 -48.36 20.60
N ASP A 29 28.14 -48.71 21.82
CA ASP A 29 27.16 -47.95 22.61
C ASP A 29 27.68 -46.55 22.95
N SER A 30 28.97 -46.46 23.31
CA SER A 30 29.69 -45.22 23.58
C SER A 30 29.67 -44.27 22.39
N LYS A 31 29.94 -44.79 21.18
CA LYS A 31 29.84 -44.05 19.92
C LYS A 31 28.42 -43.54 19.68
N LYS A 32 27.42 -44.43 19.80
CA LYS A 32 26.02 -44.06 19.61
C LYS A 32 25.61 -42.93 20.55
N GLY A 33 26.03 -42.98 21.81
CA GLY A 33 25.80 -41.90 22.78
C GLY A 33 26.44 -40.57 22.38
N LEU A 34 27.61 -40.59 21.74
CA LEU A 34 28.24 -39.37 21.21
C LEU A 34 27.52 -38.82 19.97
N GLU A 35 27.02 -39.70 19.09
CA GLU A 35 26.19 -39.32 17.93
C GLU A 35 24.87 -38.68 18.38
N GLU A 36 24.21 -39.25 19.38
CA GLU A 36 23.00 -38.68 20.00
C GLU A 36 23.30 -37.31 20.63
N TYR A 37 24.40 -37.19 21.36
CA TYR A 37 24.86 -35.92 21.93
C TYR A 37 25.09 -34.85 20.85
N LEU A 38 25.76 -35.22 19.75
CA LEU A 38 25.97 -34.34 18.61
C LEU A 38 24.64 -33.90 17.97
N GLY A 39 23.68 -34.83 17.85
CA GLY A 39 22.34 -34.55 17.35
C GLY A 39 21.61 -33.50 18.19
N ILE A 40 21.67 -33.62 19.52
CA ILE A 40 21.08 -32.65 20.46
C ILE A 40 21.69 -31.25 20.27
N LEU A 41 23.02 -31.16 20.12
CA LEU A 41 23.70 -29.88 19.90
C LEU A 41 23.33 -29.24 18.56
N GLN A 42 23.20 -30.05 17.50
CA GLN A 42 22.75 -29.59 16.19
C GLN A 42 21.31 -29.08 16.23
N GLU A 43 20.42 -29.81 16.90
CA GLU A 43 19.04 -29.38 17.11
C GLU A 43 18.98 -28.06 17.90
N ARG A 44 19.78 -27.93 18.96
CA ARG A 44 19.87 -26.69 19.74
C ARG A 44 20.27 -25.49 18.87
N ALA A 45 21.32 -25.63 18.07
CA ALA A 45 21.75 -24.59 17.13
C ALA A 45 20.67 -24.27 16.09
N HIS A 46 19.92 -25.28 15.63
CA HIS A 46 18.83 -25.08 14.68
C HIS A 46 17.66 -24.30 15.29
N ILE A 47 17.26 -24.63 16.52
CA ILE A 47 16.18 -23.93 17.23
C ILE A 47 16.53 -22.44 17.41
N GLU A 48 17.76 -22.13 17.78
CA GLU A 48 18.20 -20.74 17.98
C GLU A 48 18.26 -19.96 16.66
N ASP A 49 18.69 -20.60 15.57
CA ASP A 49 18.63 -20.01 14.21
C ASP A 49 17.18 -19.73 13.78
N GLN A 50 16.26 -20.65 14.05
CA GLN A 50 14.83 -20.42 13.80
C GLN A 50 14.28 -19.26 14.64
N TYR A 51 14.71 -19.15 15.90
CA TYR A 51 14.31 -18.07 16.78
C TYR A 51 14.83 -16.71 16.28
N ALA A 52 16.09 -16.62 15.88
CA ALA A 52 16.66 -15.43 15.25
C ALA A 52 15.87 -15.01 14.00
N LYS A 53 15.55 -15.95 13.11
CA LYS A 53 14.73 -15.72 11.91
C LYS A 53 13.31 -15.24 12.24
N ALA A 54 12.70 -15.77 13.31
CA ALA A 54 11.39 -15.31 13.77
C ALA A 54 11.45 -13.88 14.30
N LEU A 55 12.47 -13.54 15.09
CA LEU A 55 12.70 -12.19 15.58
C LEU A 55 12.97 -11.20 14.44
N TYR A 56 13.67 -11.62 13.39
CA TYR A 56 13.88 -10.81 12.20
C TYR A 56 12.58 -10.48 11.47
N ARG A 57 11.67 -11.46 11.32
CA ARG A 57 10.33 -11.19 10.76
C ARG A 57 9.54 -10.23 11.65
N LEU A 58 9.65 -10.37 12.98
CA LEU A 58 9.00 -9.47 13.93
C LEU A 58 9.56 -8.05 13.84
N SER A 59 10.88 -7.87 13.70
CA SER A 59 11.49 -6.54 13.55
C SER A 59 10.99 -5.84 12.29
N GLN A 60 10.89 -6.56 11.16
CA GLN A 60 10.30 -6.03 9.93
C GLN A 60 8.83 -5.62 10.07
N GLN A 61 8.04 -6.35 10.86
CA GLN A 61 6.64 -5.99 11.13
C GLN A 61 6.53 -4.74 12.00
N ILE A 62 7.38 -4.63 13.04
CA ILE A 62 7.46 -3.43 13.88
C ILE A 62 7.89 -2.22 13.04
N GLU A 63 8.85 -2.39 12.14
CA GLU A 63 9.28 -1.37 11.18
C GLU A 63 8.19 -0.94 10.19
N LYS A 64 7.15 -1.74 9.97
CA LYS A 64 5.98 -1.38 9.16
C LYS A 64 4.81 -0.84 9.99
N SER A 65 4.88 -0.95 11.31
CA SER A 65 3.80 -0.53 12.21
C SER A 65 3.63 1.00 12.26
N SER A 66 2.42 1.43 12.63
CA SER A 66 2.06 2.83 12.90
C SER A 66 2.57 3.34 14.25
N LEU A 67 3.26 2.50 15.03
CA LEU A 67 3.92 2.91 16.27
C LEU A 67 5.00 3.93 15.90
N SER A 68 4.82 5.20 16.26
CA SER A 68 5.77 6.26 15.92
C SER A 68 6.87 6.43 16.96
N TYR A 69 6.57 6.08 18.22
CA TYR A 69 7.28 6.62 19.38
C TYR A 69 8.42 5.74 19.92
N LEU A 70 8.33 4.41 19.82
CA LEU A 70 9.37 3.48 20.28
C LEU A 70 9.82 2.47 19.21
N LYS A 71 9.28 2.63 18.00
CA LYS A 71 9.49 1.69 16.90
C LYS A 71 10.95 1.53 16.51
N GLY A 72 11.68 2.64 16.35
CA GLY A 72 13.10 2.60 16.00
C GLY A 72 13.92 1.89 17.06
N GLN A 73 13.73 2.26 18.33
CA GLN A 73 14.44 1.66 19.46
C GLN A 73 14.13 0.16 19.61
N LEU A 74 12.86 -0.23 19.52
CA LEU A 74 12.45 -1.63 19.59
C LEU A 74 13.00 -2.45 18.41
N ALA A 75 12.99 -1.89 17.20
CA ALA A 75 13.58 -2.53 16.02
C ALA A 75 15.09 -2.68 16.16
N ASP A 76 15.80 -1.66 16.64
CA ASP A 76 17.24 -1.69 16.87
C ASP A 76 17.62 -2.69 17.97
N GLN A 77 16.84 -2.80 19.05
CA GLN A 77 17.05 -3.82 20.07
C GLN A 77 16.84 -5.23 19.54
N LEU A 78 15.79 -5.44 18.74
CA LEU A 78 15.57 -6.73 18.10
C LEU A 78 16.73 -7.07 17.15
N ARG A 79 17.24 -6.12 16.37
CA ARG A 79 18.41 -6.31 15.50
C ARG A 79 19.66 -6.73 16.30
N GLN A 80 19.96 -6.05 17.40
CA GLN A 80 21.08 -6.42 18.27
C GLN A 80 20.89 -7.82 18.87
N LYS A 81 19.65 -8.18 19.25
CA LYS A 81 19.35 -9.53 19.75
C LYS A 81 19.52 -10.59 18.67
N ILE A 82 19.07 -10.32 17.45
CA ILE A 82 19.23 -11.23 16.29
C ILE A 82 20.71 -11.49 16.03
N GLU A 83 21.52 -10.43 15.91
CA GLU A 83 22.97 -10.55 15.66
C GLU A 83 23.67 -11.42 16.71
N ARG A 84 23.30 -11.26 17.99
CA ARG A 84 23.86 -12.08 19.07
C ARG A 84 23.42 -13.55 19.01
N LEU A 85 22.18 -13.81 18.63
CA LEU A 85 21.70 -15.18 18.43
C LEU A 85 22.37 -15.84 17.22
N GLU A 86 22.59 -15.11 16.13
CA GLU A 86 23.33 -15.59 14.98
C GLU A 86 24.78 -15.92 15.37
N ASN A 87 25.47 -15.01 16.07
CA ASN A 87 26.80 -15.27 16.62
C ASN A 87 26.83 -16.47 17.57
N PHE A 88 25.80 -16.65 18.39
CA PHE A 88 25.70 -17.82 19.28
C PHE A 88 25.56 -19.13 18.52
N VAL A 89 24.70 -19.16 17.50
CA VAL A 89 24.55 -20.32 16.62
C VAL A 89 25.88 -20.67 15.95
N ASP A 90 26.62 -19.66 15.49
CA ASP A 90 27.92 -19.86 14.88
C ASP A 90 28.96 -20.37 15.87
N LEU A 91 28.93 -19.90 17.12
CA LEU A 91 29.80 -20.43 18.19
C LEU A 91 29.45 -21.89 18.53
N ILE A 92 28.17 -22.25 18.61
CA ILE A 92 27.76 -23.66 18.80
C ILE A 92 28.27 -24.52 17.63
N ARG A 93 28.13 -24.04 16.38
CA ARG A 93 28.55 -24.80 15.21
C ARG A 93 30.06 -25.01 15.15
N SER A 94 30.82 -23.92 15.23
CA SER A 94 32.27 -23.91 15.02
C SER A 94 33.07 -24.38 16.24
N GLU A 95 32.66 -24.04 17.47
CA GLU A 95 33.46 -24.36 18.66
C GLU A 95 32.97 -25.59 19.44
N ILE A 96 31.73 -26.04 19.21
CA ILE A 96 31.16 -27.18 19.94
C ILE A 96 30.91 -28.34 18.98
N ILE A 97 30.06 -28.17 17.97
CA ILE A 97 29.67 -29.23 17.04
C ILE A 97 30.88 -29.75 16.27
N ASP A 98 31.73 -28.87 15.75
CA ASP A 98 32.89 -29.31 14.96
C ASP A 98 33.95 -30.01 15.81
N GLN A 99 34.14 -29.59 17.07
CA GLN A 99 35.01 -30.32 18.02
C GLN A 99 34.50 -31.73 18.31
N VAL A 100 33.19 -31.90 18.50
CA VAL A 100 32.58 -33.23 18.73
C VAL A 100 32.70 -34.11 17.48
N LYS A 101 32.52 -33.54 16.27
CA LYS A 101 32.69 -34.27 15.00
C LYS A 101 34.12 -34.76 14.81
N GLU A 102 35.12 -33.92 15.10
CA GLU A 102 36.53 -34.28 14.98
C GLU A 102 36.86 -35.50 15.84
N ILE A 103 36.49 -35.46 17.12
CA ILE A 103 36.68 -36.59 18.05
C ILE A 103 35.95 -37.84 17.57
N LEU A 104 34.72 -37.69 17.06
CA LEU A 104 33.94 -38.81 16.56
C LEU A 104 34.60 -39.47 15.35
N GLN A 105 35.20 -38.69 14.45
CA GLN A 105 35.95 -39.21 13.30
C GLN A 105 37.23 -39.92 13.73
N ASP A 106 38.02 -39.31 14.63
CA ASP A 106 39.25 -39.89 15.16
C ASP A 106 38.98 -41.20 15.90
N GLN A 107 37.95 -41.21 16.76
CA GLN A 107 37.55 -42.42 17.50
C GLN A 107 37.09 -43.53 16.57
N ASN A 108 36.35 -43.23 15.51
CA ASN A 108 35.92 -44.25 14.54
C ASN A 108 37.12 -44.92 13.86
N HIS A 109 38.11 -44.13 13.43
CA HIS A 109 39.29 -44.66 12.76
C HIS A 109 40.12 -45.54 13.71
N ILE A 110 40.41 -45.03 14.91
CA ILE A 110 41.29 -45.74 15.84
C ILE A 110 40.57 -46.94 16.47
N SER A 111 39.30 -46.81 16.87
CA SER A 111 38.54 -47.91 17.49
C SER A 111 38.40 -49.09 16.54
N LYS A 112 38.10 -48.85 15.25
CA LYS A 112 38.00 -49.93 14.26
C LYS A 112 39.30 -50.74 14.17
N ARG A 113 40.44 -50.05 14.08
CA ARG A 113 41.76 -50.69 14.04
C ARG A 113 42.00 -51.53 15.30
N ILE A 114 41.77 -50.98 16.49
CA ILE A 114 41.99 -51.70 17.74
C ILE A 114 41.05 -52.91 17.86
N ILE A 115 39.78 -52.78 17.48
CA ILE A 115 38.80 -53.88 17.50
C ILE A 115 39.24 -55.02 16.58
N ASP A 116 39.70 -54.72 15.37
CA ASP A 116 40.18 -55.72 14.43
C ASP A 116 41.43 -56.44 14.98
N GLU A 117 42.35 -55.69 15.61
CA GLU A 117 43.55 -56.24 16.27
C GLU A 117 43.20 -57.11 17.49
N ILE A 118 42.22 -56.71 18.31
CA ILE A 118 41.71 -57.52 19.44
C ILE A 118 41.12 -58.83 18.94
N LYS A 119 40.28 -58.80 17.91
CA LYS A 119 39.66 -60.00 17.35
C LYS A 119 40.69 -60.97 16.79
N GLY A 120 41.69 -60.47 16.06
CA GLY A 120 42.79 -61.29 15.57
C GLY A 120 43.56 -61.95 16.72
N LEU A 121 43.85 -61.20 17.78
CA LEU A 121 44.56 -61.71 18.95
C LEU A 121 43.74 -62.78 19.71
N GLU A 122 42.41 -62.66 19.73
CA GLU A 122 41.54 -63.68 20.33
C GLU A 122 41.38 -64.94 19.48
N TRP A 123 41.37 -64.80 18.15
CA TRP A 123 41.42 -65.97 17.26
C TRP A 123 42.73 -66.75 17.44
N ASP A 124 43.87 -66.05 17.47
CA ASP A 124 45.16 -66.67 17.74
C ASP A 124 45.18 -67.38 19.11
N LEU A 125 44.53 -66.79 20.13
CA LEU A 125 44.39 -67.41 21.45
C LEU A 125 43.53 -68.69 21.39
N GLN A 126 42.41 -68.63 20.68
CA GLN A 126 41.50 -69.76 20.52
C GLN A 126 42.20 -70.92 19.80
N ASP A 127 42.92 -70.64 18.70
CA ASP A 127 43.69 -71.65 17.97
C ASP A 127 44.72 -72.34 18.89
N LYS A 128 45.41 -71.57 19.73
CA LYS A 128 46.35 -72.11 20.73
C LYS A 128 45.68 -72.91 21.84
N GLN A 129 44.46 -72.55 22.22
CA GLN A 129 43.67 -73.35 23.17
C GLN A 129 43.19 -74.66 22.56
N ASP A 130 42.81 -74.65 21.29
CA ASP A 130 42.37 -75.83 20.56
C ASP A 130 43.54 -76.81 20.37
N ASP A 131 44.74 -76.31 19.99
CA ASP A 131 45.98 -77.10 19.93
C ASP A 131 46.30 -77.75 21.30
N LEU A 132 46.19 -76.98 22.38
CA LEU A 132 46.43 -77.44 23.75
C LEU A 132 45.45 -78.53 24.16
N MET A 133 44.17 -78.35 23.88
CA MET A 133 43.13 -79.31 24.23
C MET A 133 43.21 -80.58 23.38
N GLY A 134 43.53 -80.47 22.09
CA GLY A 134 43.79 -81.58 21.18
C GLY A 134 44.99 -82.41 21.65
N GLY A 135 46.15 -81.78 21.81
CA GLY A 135 47.37 -82.47 22.27
C GLY A 135 47.20 -83.12 23.66
N LYS A 136 46.47 -82.47 24.57
CA LYS A 136 46.13 -83.03 25.88
C LYS A 136 45.27 -84.30 25.77
N LEU A 137 44.30 -84.29 24.87
CA LEU A 137 43.39 -85.42 24.68
C LEU A 137 44.12 -86.61 24.08
N ASP A 138 44.92 -86.40 23.03
CA ASP A 138 45.68 -87.45 22.35
C ASP A 138 46.69 -88.12 23.30
N TYR A 139 47.43 -87.31 24.07
CA TYR A 139 48.32 -87.82 25.11
C TYR A 139 47.56 -88.63 26.16
N LYS A 140 46.44 -88.11 26.68
CA LYS A 140 45.66 -88.78 27.73
C LYS A 140 45.04 -90.09 27.25
N LEU A 141 44.56 -90.16 26.01
CA LEU A 141 44.00 -91.38 25.43
C LEU A 141 45.09 -92.45 25.29
N THR A 142 46.24 -92.09 24.74
CA THR A 142 47.37 -93.01 24.55
C THR A 142 47.96 -93.47 25.88
N ALA A 143 48.06 -92.58 26.88
CA ALA A 143 48.49 -92.94 28.23
C ALA A 143 47.55 -93.95 28.89
N LYS A 144 46.23 -93.78 28.70
CA LYS A 144 45.23 -94.74 29.17
C LYS A 144 45.33 -96.08 28.43
N GLU A 145 45.58 -96.06 27.12
CA GLU A 145 45.81 -97.28 26.35
C GLU A 145 47.08 -98.01 26.80
N LEU A 146 48.14 -97.28 27.15
CA LEU A 146 49.36 -97.84 27.72
C LEU A 146 49.08 -98.52 29.07
N GLU A 147 48.34 -97.88 29.97
CA GLU A 147 47.92 -98.48 31.24
C GLU A 147 47.12 -99.77 31.02
N GLN A 148 46.16 -99.76 30.07
CA GLN A 148 45.37 -100.94 29.73
C GLN A 148 46.22 -102.07 29.13
N SER A 149 47.16 -101.74 28.26
CA SER A 149 48.08 -102.70 27.64
C SER A 149 49.02 -103.32 28.68
N GLY A 150 49.52 -102.53 29.62
CA GLY A 150 50.34 -103.02 30.74
C GLY A 150 49.57 -103.95 31.68
N ILE A 151 48.28 -103.70 31.91
CA ILE A 151 47.40 -104.64 32.63
C ILE A 151 47.26 -105.95 31.85
N GLN A 152 47.10 -105.90 30.52
CA GLN A 152 47.01 -107.09 29.67
C GLN A 152 48.32 -107.91 29.66
N ASP A 153 49.48 -107.25 29.65
CA ASP A 153 50.78 -107.92 29.77
C ASP A 153 50.85 -108.76 31.06
N MET A 154 50.45 -108.18 32.19
CA MET A 154 50.40 -108.90 33.46
C MET A 154 49.46 -110.11 33.39
N ILE A 155 48.25 -109.94 32.83
CA ILE A 155 47.30 -111.05 32.67
C ILE A 155 47.92 -112.17 31.82
N TYR A 156 48.59 -111.83 30.72
CA TYR A 156 49.16 -112.81 29.79
C TYR A 156 50.37 -113.52 30.39
N GLN A 157 51.17 -112.83 31.20
CA GLN A 157 52.32 -113.41 31.91
C GLN A 157 51.91 -114.44 32.97
N TYR A 158 50.78 -114.23 33.65
CA TYR A 158 50.32 -115.11 34.75
C TYR A 158 49.26 -116.16 34.34
N SER A 159 48.76 -116.11 33.10
CA SER A 159 47.74 -117.05 32.60
C SER A 159 48.36 -118.32 32.01
N LYS A 160 47.93 -119.50 32.48
CA LYS A 160 48.43 -120.80 31.98
C LYS A 160 47.85 -121.21 30.62
N ASP A 161 46.73 -120.61 30.21
CA ASP A 161 45.97 -120.98 29.02
C ASP A 161 46.35 -120.17 27.76
N ILE A 162 47.34 -119.28 27.88
CA ILE A 162 47.78 -118.39 26.79
C ILE A 162 49.09 -118.90 26.20
N SER A 163 49.14 -119.00 24.86
CA SER A 163 50.35 -119.40 24.13
C SER A 163 51.44 -118.33 24.22
N GLU A 164 52.70 -118.76 24.35
CA GLU A 164 53.89 -117.88 24.42
C GLU A 164 53.97 -116.87 23.25
N ASP A 165 53.63 -117.28 22.03
CA ASP A 165 53.58 -116.38 20.86
C ASP A 165 52.60 -115.20 21.03
N LYS A 166 51.47 -115.42 21.71
CA LYS A 166 50.49 -114.34 22.00
C LYS A 166 51.00 -113.39 23.09
N ALA A 167 51.70 -113.91 24.10
CA ALA A 167 52.33 -113.10 25.13
C ALA A 167 53.43 -112.20 24.54
N ILE A 168 54.29 -112.75 23.67
CA ILE A 168 55.34 -111.99 22.98
C ILE A 168 54.75 -110.88 22.10
N LYS A 169 53.70 -111.18 21.31
CA LYS A 169 53.02 -110.17 20.48
C LYS A 169 52.39 -109.04 21.29
N GLN A 170 51.85 -109.33 22.46
CA GLN A 170 51.27 -108.33 23.34
C GLN A 170 52.36 -107.41 23.94
N VAL A 171 53.49 -107.95 24.39
CA VAL A 171 54.64 -107.15 24.87
C VAL A 171 55.16 -106.21 23.77
N VAL A 172 55.29 -106.72 22.53
CA VAL A 172 55.71 -105.88 21.39
C VAL A 172 54.72 -104.73 21.16
N ARG A 173 53.40 -105.00 21.26
CA ARG A 173 52.36 -103.97 21.15
C ARG A 173 52.45 -102.95 22.28
N THR A 174 52.66 -103.37 23.53
CA THR A 174 52.84 -102.44 24.66
C THR A 174 54.06 -101.56 24.46
N CYS A 175 55.20 -102.11 24.00
CA CYS A 175 56.39 -101.31 23.69
C CYS A 175 56.13 -100.27 22.59
N GLN A 176 55.33 -100.59 21.57
CA GLN A 176 54.92 -99.64 20.53
C GLN A 176 54.09 -98.50 21.12
N ILE A 177 53.03 -98.83 21.88
CA ILE A 177 52.17 -97.83 22.56
C ILE A 177 52.99 -96.97 23.52
N GLN A 178 53.96 -97.55 24.24
CA GLN A 178 54.84 -96.82 25.14
C GLN A 178 55.70 -95.80 24.38
N SER A 179 56.27 -96.20 23.24
CA SER A 179 57.06 -95.29 22.41
C SER A 179 56.24 -94.13 21.85
N GLU A 180 54.99 -94.40 21.46
CA GLU A 180 54.03 -93.39 21.00
C GLU A 180 53.61 -92.46 22.14
N CYS A 181 53.36 -92.99 23.33
CA CYS A 181 53.03 -92.21 24.53
C CYS A 181 54.15 -91.22 24.90
N ILE A 182 55.41 -91.68 24.90
CA ILE A 182 56.57 -90.79 25.17
C ILE A 182 56.70 -89.70 24.10
N LYS A 183 56.38 -90.03 22.84
CA LYS A 183 56.39 -89.05 21.75
C LYS A 183 55.31 -87.99 21.96
N LEU A 184 54.08 -88.40 22.25
CA LEU A 184 52.96 -87.49 22.50
C LEU A 184 53.15 -86.66 23.77
N GLU A 185 53.79 -87.21 24.81
CA GLU A 185 54.14 -86.46 26.03
C GLU A 185 55.05 -85.28 25.69
N LYS A 186 56.12 -85.52 24.91
CA LYS A 186 57.03 -84.46 24.45
C LYS A 186 56.35 -83.45 23.53
N GLU A 187 55.51 -83.91 22.62
CA GLU A 187 54.72 -83.02 21.75
C GLU A 187 53.78 -82.14 22.58
N PHE A 188 53.11 -82.72 23.59
CA PHE A 188 52.25 -81.98 24.50
C PHE A 188 53.03 -80.97 25.36
N GLU A 189 54.21 -81.32 25.87
CA GLU A 189 55.09 -80.37 26.58
C GLU A 189 55.45 -79.16 25.71
N ILE A 190 55.77 -79.37 24.43
CA ILE A 190 56.07 -78.30 23.48
C ILE A 190 54.82 -77.41 23.25
N ILE A 191 53.64 -78.02 23.11
CA ILE A 191 52.37 -77.29 22.97
C ILE A 191 52.09 -76.44 24.22
N VAL A 192 52.30 -76.98 25.42
CA VAL A 192 52.12 -76.25 26.69
C VAL A 192 53.07 -75.06 26.78
N VAL A 193 54.34 -75.22 26.40
CA VAL A 193 55.31 -74.11 26.36
C VAL A 193 54.85 -73.05 25.36
N SER A 194 54.50 -73.43 24.14
CA SER A 194 54.01 -72.50 23.11
C SER A 194 52.75 -71.73 23.55
N TYR A 195 51.81 -72.41 24.22
CA TYR A 195 50.62 -71.79 24.78
C TYR A 195 50.96 -70.76 25.86
N ASN A 196 51.84 -71.10 26.80
CA ASN A 196 52.22 -70.21 27.90
C ASN A 196 52.98 -68.98 27.39
N GLU A 197 53.90 -69.15 26.43
CA GLU A 197 54.60 -68.04 25.77
C GLU A 197 53.60 -67.11 25.07
N PHE A 198 52.62 -67.67 24.37
CA PHE A 198 51.59 -66.88 23.70
C PHE A 198 50.67 -66.16 24.69
N ILE A 199 50.32 -66.79 25.82
CA ILE A 199 49.51 -66.17 26.87
C ILE A 199 50.13 -64.89 27.42
N ASP A 200 51.46 -64.85 27.58
CA ASP A 200 52.14 -63.65 28.05
C ASP A 200 52.11 -62.54 26.99
N VAL A 201 52.32 -62.88 25.71
CA VAL A 201 52.15 -61.94 24.59
C VAL A 201 50.71 -61.42 24.52
N TYR A 202 49.73 -62.30 24.66
CA TYR A 202 48.31 -61.97 24.68
C TYR A 202 47.99 -60.95 25.78
N LYS A 203 48.43 -61.22 27.02
CA LYS A 203 48.21 -60.31 28.16
C LYS A 203 48.80 -58.94 27.89
N THR A 204 50.05 -58.85 27.43
CA THR A 204 50.71 -57.57 27.19
C THR A 204 50.05 -56.78 26.05
N LYS A 205 49.70 -57.44 24.93
CA LYS A 205 49.05 -56.76 23.80
C LYS A 205 47.63 -56.33 24.13
N MET A 206 46.83 -57.22 24.71
CA MET A 206 45.49 -56.88 25.18
C MET A 206 45.54 -55.76 26.21
N GLU A 207 46.53 -55.79 27.11
CA GLU A 207 46.76 -54.67 28.03
C GLU A 207 47.02 -53.37 27.27
N SER A 208 47.89 -53.35 26.27
CA SER A 208 48.09 -52.14 25.46
C SER A 208 46.80 -51.62 24.79
N TYR A 209 45.99 -52.53 24.23
CA TYR A 209 44.76 -52.17 23.52
C TYR A 209 43.68 -51.59 24.42
N LEU A 210 43.43 -52.19 25.60
CA LEU A 210 42.42 -51.64 26.50
C LEU A 210 42.85 -50.29 27.08
N SER A 211 44.15 -49.96 27.15
CA SER A 211 44.63 -48.63 27.59
C SER A 211 44.25 -47.59 26.57
N GLN A 212 44.46 -47.92 25.31
CA GLN A 212 44.14 -47.03 24.21
C GLN A 212 42.63 -46.77 24.17
N MET A 213 41.81 -47.81 24.37
CA MET A 213 40.35 -47.64 24.48
C MET A 213 39.94 -46.83 25.72
N GLU A 214 40.57 -47.06 26.88
CA GLU A 214 40.31 -46.28 28.08
C GLU A 214 40.66 -44.80 27.88
N GLN A 215 41.82 -44.51 27.28
CA GLN A 215 42.26 -43.15 26.97
C GLN A 215 41.28 -42.44 26.02
N GLN A 216 40.76 -43.15 25.02
CA GLN A 216 39.75 -42.60 24.11
C GLN A 216 38.46 -42.27 24.84
N GLU A 217 37.98 -43.17 25.70
CA GLU A 217 36.76 -42.94 26.47
C GLU A 217 36.93 -41.73 27.41
N GLN A 218 38.10 -41.60 28.06
CA GLN A 218 38.44 -40.44 28.88
C GLN A 218 38.48 -39.14 28.07
N GLN A 219 39.13 -39.14 26.90
CA GLN A 219 39.21 -37.97 26.02
C GLN A 219 37.81 -37.52 25.58
N LYS A 220 36.95 -38.46 25.20
CA LYS A 220 35.56 -38.17 24.83
C LYS A 220 34.79 -37.54 25.97
N LEU A 221 34.86 -38.12 27.18
CA LEU A 221 34.16 -37.59 28.36
C LEU A 221 34.65 -36.17 28.72
N LEU A 222 35.95 -35.91 28.58
CA LEU A 222 36.52 -34.57 28.76
C LEU A 222 35.96 -33.58 27.74
N VAL A 223 35.92 -33.97 26.45
CA VAL A 223 35.37 -33.10 25.40
C VAL A 223 33.89 -32.83 25.63
N GLN A 224 33.08 -33.86 25.95
CA GLN A 224 31.66 -33.68 26.28
C GLN A 224 31.45 -32.71 27.44
N LYS A 225 32.28 -32.83 28.50
CA LYS A 225 32.24 -31.92 29.64
C LYS A 225 32.59 -30.49 29.24
N ASP A 226 33.65 -30.32 28.45
CA ASP A 226 34.11 -28.99 28.03
C ASP A 226 33.12 -28.33 27.07
N THR A 227 32.53 -29.08 26.14
CA THR A 227 31.51 -28.56 25.21
C THR A 227 30.22 -28.20 25.92
N LEU A 228 29.79 -28.99 26.91
CA LEU A 228 28.66 -28.63 27.79
C LEU A 228 28.95 -27.34 28.56
N MET A 229 30.15 -27.21 29.13
CA MET A 229 30.55 -26.01 29.86
C MET A 229 30.56 -24.78 28.95
N LYS A 230 31.11 -24.89 27.74
CA LYS A 230 31.08 -23.82 26.72
C LYS A 230 29.65 -23.42 26.38
N LEU A 231 28.76 -24.38 26.15
CA LEU A 231 27.35 -24.12 25.88
C LEU A 231 26.71 -23.30 27.02
N PHE A 232 26.90 -23.72 28.28
CA PHE A 232 26.41 -22.98 29.45
C PHE A 232 26.98 -21.57 29.56
N LEU A 233 28.28 -21.40 29.27
CA LEU A 233 28.93 -20.08 29.29
C LEU A 233 28.35 -19.16 28.21
N PHE A 234 28.16 -19.67 27.00
CA PHE A 234 27.57 -18.92 25.89
C PHE A 234 26.11 -18.54 26.19
N GLU A 235 25.30 -19.48 26.67
CA GLU A 235 23.91 -19.20 27.05
C GLU A 235 23.83 -18.16 28.19
N SER A 236 24.67 -18.31 29.21
CA SER A 236 24.73 -17.37 30.33
C SER A 236 25.14 -15.96 29.88
N SER A 237 26.07 -15.87 28.93
CA SER A 237 26.51 -14.61 28.33
C SER A 237 25.35 -13.91 27.61
N ILE A 238 24.61 -14.64 26.76
CA ILE A 238 23.45 -14.11 26.02
C ILE A 238 22.34 -13.70 26.97
N PHE A 239 22.07 -14.48 28.01
CA PHE A 239 21.07 -14.15 29.01
C PHE A 239 21.42 -12.85 29.74
N LYS A 240 22.67 -12.72 30.20
CA LYS A 240 23.17 -11.52 30.85
C LYS A 240 23.08 -10.29 29.94
N GLN A 241 23.46 -10.43 28.68
CA GLN A 241 23.36 -9.36 27.70
C GLN A 241 21.90 -8.99 27.39
N SER A 242 21.00 -9.98 27.31
CA SER A 242 19.56 -9.75 27.12
C SER A 242 18.96 -8.98 28.30
N LEU A 243 19.38 -9.30 29.53
CA LEU A 243 18.96 -8.55 30.72
C LEU A 243 19.43 -7.09 30.66
N GLN A 244 20.68 -6.85 30.27
CA GLN A 244 21.21 -5.49 30.08
C GLN A 244 20.46 -4.71 29.00
N ASP A 245 20.04 -5.35 27.92
CA ASP A 245 19.24 -4.68 26.88
C ASP A 245 17.83 -4.33 27.36
N ILE A 246 17.20 -5.24 28.12
CA ILE A 246 15.89 -4.99 28.73
C ILE A 246 15.99 -3.81 29.70
N ASP A 247 17.03 -3.77 30.53
CA ASP A 247 17.26 -2.66 31.45
C ASP A 247 17.51 -1.34 30.71
N LYS A 248 18.29 -1.36 29.61
CA LYS A 248 18.46 -0.19 28.73
C LYS A 248 17.14 0.27 28.10
N LEU A 249 16.29 -0.66 27.66
CA LEU A 249 14.97 -0.33 27.11
C LEU A 249 14.08 0.30 28.18
N ASN A 250 14.06 -0.28 29.38
CA ASN A 250 13.30 0.22 30.50
C ASN A 250 13.77 1.63 30.90
N ASP A 251 15.09 1.85 30.96
CA ASP A 251 15.67 3.17 31.21
C ASP A 251 15.31 4.18 30.12
N GLN A 252 15.30 3.76 28.85
CA GLN A 252 14.85 4.60 27.75
C GLN A 252 13.38 4.95 27.93
N ILE A 253 12.49 3.97 28.12
CA ILE A 253 11.06 4.19 28.36
C ILE A 253 10.85 5.16 29.54
N ARG A 254 11.57 4.98 30.65
CA ARG A 254 11.48 5.85 31.84
C ARG A 254 11.98 7.26 31.59
N LYS A 255 13.08 7.42 30.85
CA LYS A 255 13.66 8.73 30.51
C LYS A 255 12.86 9.46 29.43
N THR A 256 11.96 8.75 28.74
CA THR A 256 11.23 9.39 27.66
C THR A 256 10.12 10.27 28.24
N ASN A 257 10.26 11.57 28.05
CA ASN A 257 9.27 12.54 28.46
C ASN A 257 8.12 12.58 27.44
N LEU A 258 6.93 12.18 27.86
CA LEU A 258 5.73 12.22 27.01
C LEU A 258 5.43 13.62 26.48
N GLN A 259 5.76 14.66 27.25
CA GLN A 259 5.54 16.04 26.85
C GLN A 259 6.37 16.40 25.62
N ASP A 260 7.68 16.10 25.61
CA ASP A 260 8.57 16.35 24.46
C ASP A 260 8.09 15.63 23.19
N VAL A 261 7.41 14.50 23.37
CA VAL A 261 6.96 13.63 22.27
C VAL A 261 5.68 14.16 21.67
N ILE A 262 4.76 14.60 22.53
CA ILE A 262 3.57 15.32 22.12
C ILE A 262 3.99 16.61 21.42
N GLU A 263 4.95 17.36 21.96
CA GLU A 263 5.47 18.59 21.35
C GLU A 263 6.14 18.34 20.00
N ASN A 264 6.98 17.30 19.88
CA ASN A 264 7.56 16.91 18.60
C ASN A 264 6.51 16.43 17.60
N PHE A 265 5.51 15.67 18.05
CA PHE A 265 4.39 15.24 17.22
C PHE A 265 3.58 16.44 16.74
N ILE A 266 3.29 17.39 17.63
CA ILE A 266 2.68 18.67 17.31
C ILE A 266 3.59 19.36 16.31
N MET A 267 4.81 19.79 16.63
CA MET A 267 5.73 20.48 15.71
C MET A 267 5.83 19.82 14.31
N LYS A 268 5.92 18.49 14.24
CA LYS A 268 6.06 17.75 12.96
C LYS A 268 4.75 17.68 12.15
N ASN A 269 3.60 17.68 12.82
CA ASN A 269 2.26 17.66 12.18
C ASN A 269 1.54 19.00 12.28
N GLN A 270 2.17 19.98 12.91
CA GLN A 270 1.75 21.35 13.02
C GLN A 270 1.97 21.89 11.63
N ARG A 271 0.94 21.70 10.80
CA ARG A 271 0.69 22.61 9.71
C ARG A 271 0.85 24.00 10.30
N PRO A 272 1.53 24.93 9.61
CA PRO A 272 1.58 26.30 10.08
C PRO A 272 0.14 26.64 10.46
N GLN A 273 -0.08 26.89 11.74
CA GLN A 273 -1.23 27.64 12.17
C GLN A 273 -0.96 29.00 11.53
N GLU A 274 -1.34 29.14 10.25
CA GLU A 274 -2.08 30.32 9.91
C GLU A 274 -3.23 30.26 10.92
N ALA A 275 -3.05 30.91 12.07
CA ALA A 275 -4.16 31.32 12.92
C ALA A 275 -5.24 31.71 11.93
N PRO A 276 -6.43 31.06 11.93
CA PRO A 276 -7.40 31.19 10.85
C PRO A 276 -7.41 32.66 10.52
N ARG A 277 -6.82 33.02 9.35
CA ARG A 277 -6.32 34.39 9.16
C ARG A 277 -7.48 35.24 9.59
N GLN A 278 -7.29 36.09 10.62
CA GLN A 278 -8.32 37.05 10.93
C GLN A 278 -8.57 37.68 9.58
N LEU A 279 -9.75 37.41 9.03
CA LEU A 279 -9.99 37.66 7.62
C LEU A 279 -9.87 39.17 7.55
N GLU A 280 -8.70 39.65 7.12
CA GLU A 280 -8.62 40.99 6.61
C GLU A 280 -9.75 41.01 5.60
N PHE A 281 -10.63 41.98 5.76
CA PHE A 281 -11.55 42.30 4.71
C PHE A 281 -10.69 42.69 3.50
N ARG A 282 -10.31 41.66 2.73
CA ARG A 282 -9.88 41.78 1.36
C ARG A 282 -11.18 41.66 0.60
N PRO A 283 -11.72 42.78 0.09
CA PRO A 283 -12.91 42.72 -0.74
C PRO A 283 -12.67 41.64 -1.78
N TYR A 284 -13.55 40.65 -1.80
CA TYR A 284 -13.45 39.46 -2.64
C TYR A 284 -13.17 39.91 -4.08
N CYS A 285 -11.94 39.85 -4.58
CA CYS A 285 -11.60 40.28 -5.94
C CYS A 285 -11.50 39.04 -6.83
N SER A 286 -12.64 38.43 -7.15
CA SER A 286 -12.70 37.56 -8.32
C SER A 286 -12.68 38.44 -9.57
N PHE A 287 -12.26 37.90 -10.72
CA PHE A 287 -12.43 38.57 -12.01
C PHE A 287 -13.89 39.02 -12.21
N LEU A 288 -14.84 38.22 -11.69
CA LEU A 288 -16.25 38.54 -11.55
C LEU A 288 -16.50 39.71 -10.60
N THR A 289 -15.76 39.90 -9.50
CA THR A 289 -15.98 41.03 -8.58
C THR A 289 -15.36 42.33 -9.04
N LYS A 290 -14.23 42.30 -9.77
CA LYS A 290 -13.76 43.50 -10.49
C LYS A 290 -14.73 43.88 -11.62
N SER A 291 -15.25 42.89 -12.34
CA SER A 291 -16.26 43.12 -13.39
C SER A 291 -17.63 43.55 -12.81
N ILE A 292 -18.01 43.01 -11.64
CA ILE A 292 -19.18 43.42 -10.87
C ILE A 292 -18.95 44.78 -10.22
N GLU A 293 -17.76 45.16 -9.73
CA GLU A 293 -17.49 46.52 -9.22
C GLU A 293 -17.48 47.56 -10.35
N ILE A 294 -17.01 47.19 -11.54
CA ILE A 294 -17.13 48.00 -12.76
C ILE A 294 -18.60 48.12 -13.19
N MET A 295 -19.41 47.06 -13.07
CA MET A 295 -20.87 47.10 -13.33
C MET A 295 -21.69 47.71 -12.16
N ARG A 296 -21.15 47.75 -10.95
CA ARG A 296 -21.76 48.28 -9.71
C ARG A 296 -21.32 49.72 -9.45
N ASN A 297 -20.43 50.27 -10.27
CA ASN A 297 -20.30 51.71 -10.40
C ASN A 297 -21.68 52.31 -10.67
N GLN A 298 -21.93 53.43 -10.01
CA GLN A 298 -23.24 54.01 -9.74
C GLN A 298 -24.16 54.20 -10.95
N GLU A 299 -23.65 54.09 -12.18
CA GLU A 299 -24.39 54.31 -13.41
C GLU A 299 -25.38 53.19 -13.73
N TYR A 300 -25.03 51.91 -13.61
CA TYR A 300 -25.95 50.81 -13.99
C TYR A 300 -27.06 50.59 -12.95
N LYS A 301 -26.76 50.78 -11.67
CA LYS A 301 -27.75 50.72 -10.59
C LYS A 301 -28.69 51.94 -10.60
N LYS A 302 -28.17 53.14 -10.91
CA LYS A 302 -29.02 54.31 -11.22
C LYS A 302 -29.87 54.04 -12.45
N LEU A 303 -29.35 53.39 -13.49
CA LEU A 303 -30.12 53.03 -14.69
C LEU A 303 -31.27 52.08 -14.37
N MET A 304 -31.02 50.99 -13.62
CA MET A 304 -32.04 50.04 -13.22
C MET A 304 -33.05 50.61 -12.22
N ASP A 305 -32.61 51.41 -11.24
CA ASP A 305 -33.50 52.09 -10.30
C ASP A 305 -34.32 53.20 -11.00
N ILE A 306 -33.77 53.89 -12.01
CA ILE A 306 -34.52 54.80 -12.90
C ILE A 306 -35.53 54.00 -13.73
N ILE A 307 -35.16 52.86 -14.32
CA ILE A 307 -36.07 52.03 -15.13
C ILE A 307 -37.19 51.43 -14.26
N LYS A 308 -36.90 51.00 -13.03
CA LYS A 308 -37.89 50.43 -12.09
C LYS A 308 -38.79 51.51 -11.50
N ALA A 309 -38.22 52.60 -10.97
CA ALA A 309 -39.00 53.74 -10.48
C ALA A 309 -39.83 54.40 -11.59
N HIS A 310 -39.33 54.35 -12.83
CA HIS A 310 -40.06 54.85 -13.97
C HIS A 310 -40.96 53.81 -14.63
N SER A 311 -40.89 52.51 -14.36
CA SER A 311 -41.92 51.56 -14.83
C SER A 311 -43.28 51.83 -14.18
N ASP A 312 -43.29 52.24 -12.90
CA ASP A 312 -44.49 52.61 -12.16
C ASP A 312 -45.00 54.03 -12.49
N THR A 313 -44.12 54.93 -12.97
CA THR A 313 -44.53 56.25 -13.50
C THR A 313 -44.80 56.24 -15.02
N PHE A 314 -44.24 55.29 -15.78
CA PHE A 314 -44.38 55.20 -17.24
C PHE A 314 -45.76 54.73 -17.65
N TYR A 315 -46.38 53.78 -16.94
CA TYR A 315 -47.78 53.43 -17.19
C TYR A 315 -48.71 54.63 -16.96
N ASN A 316 -48.40 55.48 -15.98
CA ASN A 316 -49.19 56.68 -15.69
C ASN A 316 -48.95 57.83 -16.68
N ILE A 317 -47.74 58.00 -17.22
CA ILE A 317 -47.45 59.03 -18.25
C ILE A 317 -47.96 58.59 -19.64
N TYR A 318 -47.96 57.29 -19.93
CA TYR A 318 -48.44 56.74 -21.19
C TYR A 318 -49.94 57.00 -21.41
N ASP A 319 -50.76 56.81 -20.37
CA ASP A 319 -52.20 57.09 -20.43
C ASP A 319 -52.52 58.59 -20.57
N ASP A 320 -51.71 59.47 -19.98
CA ASP A 320 -51.99 60.92 -19.97
C ASP A 320 -51.47 61.68 -21.20
N CYS A 321 -50.39 61.24 -21.86
CA CYS A 321 -49.79 61.99 -22.99
C CYS A 321 -50.20 61.49 -24.38
N VAL A 322 -50.36 60.18 -24.59
CA VAL A 322 -50.64 59.64 -25.94
C VAL A 322 -52.13 59.68 -26.29
N ASN A 323 -53.01 59.50 -25.29
CA ASN A 323 -54.46 59.57 -25.52
C ASN A 323 -54.99 61.01 -25.68
N ARG A 324 -54.25 62.04 -25.24
CA ARG A 324 -54.71 63.44 -25.32
C ARG A 324 -54.24 64.23 -26.54
N ASN A 325 -53.10 63.91 -27.15
CA ASN A 325 -52.47 64.83 -28.11
C ASN A 325 -52.30 64.37 -29.57
N ASN A 326 -52.64 63.13 -29.97
CA ASN A 326 -52.67 62.70 -31.39
C ASN A 326 -51.49 63.19 -32.26
N LEU A 327 -50.26 63.22 -31.71
CA LEU A 327 -49.09 63.74 -32.43
C LEU A 327 -48.60 62.70 -33.45
N GLN A 328 -48.88 62.98 -34.74
CA GLN A 328 -48.49 62.12 -35.87
C GLN A 328 -47.20 62.56 -36.58
N THR A 329 -46.62 63.71 -36.23
CA THR A 329 -45.37 64.26 -36.81
C THR A 329 -44.60 65.13 -35.79
N ILE A 330 -43.26 65.22 -35.91
CA ILE A 330 -42.41 66.12 -35.11
C ILE A 330 -42.09 67.37 -35.93
N GLU A 331 -42.41 68.56 -35.43
CA GLU A 331 -41.88 69.82 -35.97
C GLU A 331 -40.45 70.09 -35.41
N GLU A 332 -39.54 70.58 -36.25
CA GLU A 332 -38.11 70.76 -35.96
C GLU A 332 -37.85 71.63 -34.71
N GLN A 333 -38.73 72.60 -34.43
CA GLN A 333 -38.66 73.46 -33.25
C GLN A 333 -38.97 72.72 -31.94
N GLU A 334 -39.90 71.77 -31.94
CA GLU A 334 -40.22 70.95 -30.75
C GLU A 334 -39.09 69.98 -30.43
N LEU A 335 -38.48 69.39 -31.46
CA LEU A 335 -37.32 68.50 -31.30
C LEU A 335 -36.14 69.25 -30.67
N THR A 336 -35.85 70.46 -31.16
CA THR A 336 -34.74 71.29 -30.66
C THR A 336 -34.96 71.72 -29.21
N ASN A 337 -36.20 72.06 -28.84
CA ASN A 337 -36.57 72.43 -27.48
C ASN A 337 -36.51 71.25 -26.49
N LEU A 338 -36.84 70.04 -26.94
CA LEU A 338 -36.75 68.83 -26.12
C LEU A 338 -35.30 68.36 -25.94
N ILE A 339 -34.47 68.45 -26.98
CA ILE A 339 -33.04 68.15 -26.91
C ILE A 339 -32.33 69.08 -25.90
N ASN A 340 -32.64 70.38 -25.93
CA ASN A 340 -32.02 71.36 -25.02
C ASN A 340 -32.34 71.14 -23.53
N ARG A 341 -33.40 70.40 -23.19
CA ARG A 341 -33.78 70.13 -21.79
C ARG A 341 -32.98 69.02 -21.14
N ASN A 342 -32.25 68.20 -21.92
CA ASN A 342 -31.38 67.10 -21.44
C ASN A 342 -31.98 66.22 -20.33
N SER A 343 -33.30 66.07 -20.30
CA SER A 343 -34.01 65.24 -19.34
C SER A 343 -34.41 63.92 -19.98
N ILE A 344 -34.32 62.82 -19.22
CA ILE A 344 -34.69 61.47 -19.69
C ILE A 344 -36.13 61.43 -20.20
N GLN A 345 -37.02 62.22 -19.60
CA GLN A 345 -38.41 62.37 -20.04
C GLN A 345 -38.52 62.99 -21.43
N ALA A 346 -37.71 64.02 -21.73
CA ALA A 346 -37.70 64.66 -23.05
C ALA A 346 -37.12 63.72 -24.11
N LEU A 347 -36.03 63.01 -23.79
CA LEU A 347 -35.42 62.01 -24.66
C LEU A 347 -36.38 60.83 -24.95
N TYR A 348 -37.09 60.33 -23.95
CA TYR A 348 -38.07 59.26 -24.16
C TYR A 348 -39.25 59.71 -25.03
N LYS A 349 -39.75 60.94 -24.86
CA LYS A 349 -40.79 61.50 -25.74
C LYS A 349 -40.34 61.54 -27.20
N ILE A 350 -39.09 61.93 -27.46
CA ILE A 350 -38.51 61.89 -28.81
C ILE A 350 -38.51 60.46 -29.35
N MET A 351 -38.09 59.48 -28.55
CA MET A 351 -38.06 58.06 -28.96
C MET A 351 -39.46 57.49 -29.21
N GLN A 352 -40.47 57.86 -28.41
CA GLN A 352 -41.86 57.44 -28.62
C GLN A 352 -42.44 57.98 -29.92
N ILE A 353 -42.27 59.27 -30.21
CA ILE A 353 -42.81 59.86 -31.44
C ILE A 353 -42.11 59.23 -32.65
N HIS A 354 -40.78 59.06 -32.57
CA HIS A 354 -40.02 58.36 -33.60
C HIS A 354 -40.54 56.94 -33.84
N ILE A 355 -40.71 56.14 -32.78
CA ILE A 355 -41.26 54.78 -32.89
C ILE A 355 -42.68 54.79 -33.47
N ASN A 356 -43.52 55.75 -33.10
CA ASN A 356 -44.87 55.88 -33.66
C ASN A 356 -44.82 56.20 -35.17
N CYS A 357 -43.87 57.02 -35.62
CA CYS A 357 -43.65 57.26 -37.05
C CYS A 357 -43.16 55.99 -37.76
N VAL A 358 -42.19 55.28 -37.19
CA VAL A 358 -41.68 54.00 -37.71
C VAL A 358 -42.80 52.96 -37.81
N TRP A 359 -43.64 52.85 -36.77
CA TRP A 359 -44.72 51.86 -36.68
C TRP A 359 -45.87 52.13 -37.66
N ASN A 360 -46.07 53.39 -38.08
CA ASN A 360 -47.13 53.79 -39.01
C ASN A 360 -46.60 54.09 -40.43
N ALA A 361 -45.31 53.87 -40.71
CA ALA A 361 -44.65 54.17 -41.98
C ALA A 361 -44.71 55.65 -42.43
N ASN A 362 -44.72 56.59 -41.47
CA ASN A 362 -44.70 58.02 -41.78
C ASN A 362 -43.28 58.51 -42.15
N GLU A 363 -43.16 59.58 -42.96
CA GLU A 363 -41.86 60.21 -43.25
C GLU A 363 -41.19 60.77 -41.99
N ILE A 364 -39.91 60.42 -41.80
CA ILE A 364 -39.10 60.88 -40.67
C ILE A 364 -38.13 61.94 -41.18
N GLN A 365 -38.44 63.22 -40.96
CA GLN A 365 -37.64 64.34 -41.49
C GLN A 365 -36.27 64.51 -40.80
N ASN A 366 -36.04 63.90 -39.63
CA ASN A 366 -34.84 64.10 -38.79
C ASN A 366 -34.09 62.79 -38.44
N ASN A 367 -33.91 61.89 -39.41
CA ASN A 367 -33.25 60.59 -39.20
C ASN A 367 -31.82 60.71 -38.64
N GLU A 368 -31.04 61.67 -39.12
CA GLU A 368 -29.65 61.86 -38.67
C GLU A 368 -29.57 62.32 -37.22
N THR A 369 -30.47 63.21 -36.78
CA THR A 369 -30.55 63.66 -35.39
C THR A 369 -30.88 62.50 -34.45
N ILE A 370 -31.81 61.62 -34.85
CA ILE A 370 -32.14 60.42 -34.06
C ILE A 370 -30.96 59.45 -34.03
N ILE A 371 -30.25 59.24 -35.15
CA ILE A 371 -29.04 58.40 -35.18
C ILE A 371 -27.97 58.97 -34.25
N GLU A 372 -27.75 60.28 -34.24
CA GLU A 372 -26.74 60.92 -33.39
C GLU A 372 -27.11 60.83 -31.91
N LEU A 373 -28.38 61.02 -31.56
CA LEU A 373 -28.88 60.75 -30.21
C LEU A 373 -28.67 59.28 -29.82
N LEU A 374 -28.95 58.35 -30.73
CA LEU A 374 -28.72 56.93 -30.51
C LEU A 374 -27.24 56.55 -30.46
N ARG A 375 -26.31 57.37 -30.94
CA ARG A 375 -24.85 57.17 -30.82
C ARG A 375 -24.31 57.62 -29.46
N GLN A 376 -24.82 58.72 -28.93
CA GLN A 376 -24.30 59.39 -27.73
C GLN A 376 -24.14 58.47 -26.51
N ASN A 377 -25.11 57.61 -26.21
CA ASN A 377 -25.02 56.70 -25.06
C ASN A 377 -25.94 55.47 -25.17
N SER A 378 -25.67 54.47 -24.33
CA SER A 378 -26.42 53.20 -24.25
C SER A 378 -27.86 53.39 -23.79
N LEU A 379 -28.10 54.40 -22.94
CA LEU A 379 -29.42 54.75 -22.40
C LEU A 379 -30.39 55.16 -23.52
N ASN A 380 -29.95 55.95 -24.49
CA ASN A 380 -30.79 56.40 -25.61
C ASN A 380 -31.22 55.21 -26.50
N ARG A 381 -30.30 54.26 -26.74
CA ARG A 381 -30.58 53.01 -27.46
C ARG A 381 -31.61 52.14 -26.70
N LEU A 382 -31.47 52.07 -25.37
CA LEU A 382 -32.41 51.34 -24.51
C LEU A 382 -33.80 51.99 -24.46
N LEU A 383 -33.86 53.32 -24.35
CA LEU A 383 -35.12 54.09 -24.40
C LEU A 383 -35.87 53.87 -25.72
N TRP A 384 -35.14 53.76 -26.84
CA TRP A 384 -35.72 53.41 -28.13
C TRP A 384 -36.35 52.01 -28.12
N CYS A 385 -35.64 51.01 -27.59
CA CYS A 385 -36.19 49.65 -27.46
C CYS A 385 -37.41 49.63 -26.53
N GLN A 386 -37.39 50.40 -25.44
CA GLN A 386 -38.51 50.50 -24.51
C GLN A 386 -39.73 51.17 -25.16
N ALA A 387 -39.53 52.20 -25.97
CA ALA A 387 -40.59 52.82 -26.76
C ALA A 387 -41.19 51.83 -27.77
N LEU A 388 -40.34 51.02 -28.42
CA LEU A 388 -40.79 49.95 -29.32
C LEU A 388 -41.67 48.91 -28.62
N GLU A 389 -41.25 48.43 -27.45
CA GLU A 389 -42.03 47.45 -26.67
C GLU A 389 -43.42 47.96 -26.31
N ILE A 390 -43.50 49.21 -25.86
CA ILE A 390 -44.75 49.83 -25.43
C ILE A 390 -45.67 50.03 -26.64
N GLN A 391 -45.13 50.50 -27.77
CA GLN A 391 -45.90 50.63 -29.01
C GLN A 391 -46.36 49.26 -29.53
N ALA A 392 -45.52 48.23 -29.42
CA ALA A 392 -45.88 46.87 -29.77
C ALA A 392 -47.04 46.36 -28.90
N ASN A 393 -46.94 46.53 -27.58
CA ASN A 393 -47.98 46.13 -26.63
C ASN A 393 -49.31 46.83 -26.93
N LYS A 394 -49.29 48.15 -27.22
CA LYS A 394 -50.48 48.92 -27.63
C LYS A 394 -51.20 48.30 -28.83
N ASN A 395 -50.44 47.77 -29.78
CA ASN A 395 -50.95 47.20 -31.01
C ASN A 395 -51.13 45.68 -30.94
N ASN A 396 -51.20 45.10 -29.72
CA ASN A 396 -51.26 43.65 -29.49
C ASN A 396 -50.17 42.88 -30.25
N TYR A 397 -48.99 43.49 -30.33
CA TYR A 397 -47.80 43.00 -31.02
C TYR A 397 -48.00 42.77 -32.53
N LYS A 398 -49.01 43.40 -33.16
CA LYS A 398 -49.27 43.26 -34.60
C LYS A 398 -48.80 44.50 -35.36
N VAL A 399 -48.03 44.28 -36.44
CA VAL A 399 -47.65 45.33 -37.40
C VAL A 399 -48.64 45.31 -38.57
N LEU A 400 -49.21 46.47 -38.91
CA LEU A 400 -50.37 46.58 -39.81
C LEU A 400 -50.02 46.72 -41.31
N SER A 401 -48.80 47.15 -41.66
CA SER A 401 -48.37 47.35 -43.05
C SER A 401 -46.96 46.79 -43.32
N ASN A 402 -46.70 46.40 -44.58
CA ASN A 402 -45.37 45.96 -45.01
C ASN A 402 -44.35 47.11 -44.95
N ASP A 403 -44.76 48.35 -45.25
CA ASP A 403 -43.86 49.50 -45.17
C ASP A 403 -43.42 49.80 -43.73
N ALA A 404 -44.32 49.66 -42.75
CA ALA A 404 -43.98 49.78 -41.33
C ALA A 404 -43.04 48.65 -40.90
N TYR A 405 -43.21 47.46 -41.45
CA TYR A 405 -42.31 46.34 -41.22
C TYR A 405 -40.89 46.62 -41.74
N ASP A 406 -40.75 47.12 -42.97
CA ASP A 406 -39.45 47.44 -43.55
C ASP A 406 -38.75 48.54 -42.77
N GLN A 407 -39.49 49.55 -42.29
CA GLN A 407 -38.95 50.58 -41.39
C GLN A 407 -38.53 50.00 -40.04
N LEU A 408 -39.32 49.11 -39.45
CA LEU A 408 -38.98 48.41 -38.20
C LEU A 408 -37.72 47.55 -38.37
N VAL A 409 -37.59 46.80 -39.47
CA VAL A 409 -36.40 46.00 -39.78
C VAL A 409 -35.19 46.91 -39.96
N LYS A 410 -35.30 47.95 -40.78
CA LYS A 410 -34.23 48.90 -41.06
C LYS A 410 -33.71 49.55 -39.77
N TRP A 411 -34.61 50.02 -38.91
CA TRP A 411 -34.23 50.65 -37.65
C TRP A 411 -33.73 49.65 -36.61
N SER A 412 -34.31 48.44 -36.56
CA SER A 412 -33.79 47.37 -35.70
C SER A 412 -32.37 46.98 -36.10
N GLN A 413 -32.09 46.84 -37.41
CA GLN A 413 -30.74 46.63 -37.92
C GLN A 413 -29.81 47.79 -37.61
N LYS A 414 -30.30 49.05 -37.68
CA LYS A 414 -29.51 50.22 -37.30
C LYS A 414 -29.15 50.22 -35.82
N ILE A 415 -30.09 49.86 -34.94
CA ILE A 415 -29.83 49.69 -33.51
C ILE A 415 -28.84 48.56 -33.26
N ILE A 416 -28.96 47.43 -33.96
CA ILE A 416 -28.02 46.31 -33.86
C ILE A 416 -26.61 46.76 -34.28
N GLN A 417 -26.50 47.49 -35.40
CA GLN A 417 -25.23 48.00 -35.90
C GLN A 417 -24.58 48.94 -34.88
N LEU A 418 -25.34 49.89 -34.34
CA LEU A 418 -24.86 50.82 -33.31
C LEU A 418 -24.47 50.08 -32.03
N CYS A 419 -25.27 49.11 -31.58
CA CYS A 419 -24.92 48.29 -30.41
C CYS A 419 -23.66 47.46 -30.65
N SER A 420 -23.36 47.09 -31.89
CA SER A 420 -22.13 46.38 -32.25
C SER A 420 -20.92 47.31 -32.26
N GLU A 421 -21.09 48.52 -32.80
CA GLU A 421 -20.05 49.55 -32.86
C GLU A 421 -19.59 49.96 -31.44
N TYR A 422 -20.53 50.07 -30.50
CA TYR A 422 -20.26 50.49 -29.12
C TYR A 422 -20.20 49.34 -28.11
N LEU A 423 -20.28 48.09 -28.56
CA LEU A 423 -20.29 46.89 -27.71
C LEU A 423 -21.35 46.98 -26.58
N ASP A 424 -22.58 47.36 -26.92
CA ASP A 424 -23.70 47.52 -25.99
C ASP A 424 -24.65 46.32 -26.02
N PRO A 425 -24.56 45.40 -25.06
CA PRO A 425 -25.34 44.18 -25.11
C PRO A 425 -26.76 44.38 -24.54
N SER A 426 -27.02 45.43 -23.74
CA SER A 426 -28.31 45.64 -23.06
C SER A 426 -29.46 46.04 -24.00
N PRO A 427 -29.31 47.05 -24.88
CA PRO A 427 -30.37 47.40 -25.84
C PRO A 427 -30.59 46.29 -26.87
N LEU A 428 -29.50 45.61 -27.29
CA LEU A 428 -29.55 44.48 -28.22
C LEU A 428 -30.40 43.32 -27.68
N ARG A 429 -30.21 42.94 -26.42
CA ARG A 429 -31.06 41.93 -25.75
C ARG A 429 -32.53 42.33 -25.72
N LYS A 430 -32.81 43.57 -25.30
CA LYS A 430 -34.18 44.07 -25.21
C LYS A 430 -34.86 44.05 -26.58
N LEU A 431 -34.14 44.43 -27.63
CA LEU A 431 -34.61 44.37 -29.01
C LEU A 431 -34.94 42.94 -29.46
N ILE A 432 -34.11 41.95 -29.11
CA ILE A 432 -34.38 40.53 -29.44
C ILE A 432 -35.68 40.05 -28.78
N THR A 433 -35.84 40.31 -27.48
CA THR A 433 -37.04 39.92 -26.74
C THR A 433 -38.30 40.55 -27.32
N ILE A 434 -38.22 41.82 -27.72
CA ILE A 434 -39.35 42.50 -28.37
C ILE A 434 -39.58 41.95 -29.79
N SER A 435 -38.52 41.65 -30.53
CA SER A 435 -38.62 41.12 -31.90
C SER A 435 -39.18 39.71 -31.97
N SER A 436 -39.02 38.91 -30.91
CA SER A 436 -39.56 37.55 -30.83
C SER A 436 -41.07 37.49 -30.55
N ILE A 437 -41.66 38.61 -30.11
CA ILE A 437 -43.09 38.72 -29.81
C ILE A 437 -43.86 39.57 -30.84
N ILE A 438 -43.18 40.44 -31.58
CA ILE A 438 -43.81 41.21 -32.68
C ILE A 438 -44.18 40.28 -33.84
N HIS A 439 -45.48 40.18 -34.09
CA HIS A 439 -46.10 39.47 -35.20
C HIS A 439 -46.30 40.39 -36.42
N ILE A 440 -45.88 39.90 -37.59
CA ILE A 440 -46.22 40.50 -38.87
C ILE A 440 -47.08 39.53 -39.67
N SER A 441 -48.19 40.01 -40.20
CA SER A 441 -49.05 39.29 -41.13
C SER A 441 -48.60 39.57 -42.56
N VAL A 442 -47.58 38.84 -43.04
CA VAL A 442 -47.13 38.88 -44.44
C VAL A 442 -47.63 37.61 -45.15
N GLN A 443 -48.33 37.75 -46.28
CA GLN A 443 -48.76 36.62 -47.14
C GLN A 443 -49.40 35.43 -46.36
N ASN A 444 -50.39 35.72 -45.50
CA ASN A 444 -51.13 34.72 -44.70
C ASN A 444 -50.27 33.83 -43.77
N LYS A 445 -49.05 34.24 -43.43
CA LYS A 445 -48.22 33.58 -42.41
C LYS A 445 -47.85 34.56 -41.31
N LYS A 446 -47.93 34.10 -40.05
CA LYS A 446 -47.36 34.83 -38.91
C LYS A 446 -45.85 34.73 -39.01
N HIS A 447 -45.21 35.84 -39.32
CA HIS A 447 -43.76 35.97 -39.26
C HIS A 447 -43.38 36.80 -38.02
N PHE A 448 -42.29 36.45 -37.36
CA PHE A 448 -41.73 37.24 -36.27
C PHE A 448 -40.61 38.13 -36.81
N LEU A 449 -40.51 39.37 -36.31
CA LEU A 449 -39.42 40.29 -36.68
C LEU A 449 -38.03 39.65 -36.46
N MET A 450 -37.93 38.79 -35.45
CA MET A 450 -36.74 38.02 -35.09
C MET A 450 -36.13 37.20 -36.25
N TYR A 451 -36.93 36.66 -37.17
CA TYR A 451 -36.41 35.82 -38.25
C TYR A 451 -35.48 36.58 -39.21
N ASN A 452 -35.78 37.85 -39.51
CA ASN A 452 -34.93 38.69 -40.35
C ASN A 452 -33.71 39.27 -39.62
N ILE A 453 -33.67 39.10 -38.28
CA ILE A 453 -32.55 39.55 -37.44
C ILE A 453 -31.63 38.36 -37.06
N LYS A 454 -32.09 37.11 -37.25
CA LYS A 454 -31.38 35.86 -36.90
C LYS A 454 -30.00 35.72 -37.56
N GLU A 455 -29.82 36.26 -38.77
CA GLU A 455 -28.53 36.18 -39.49
C GLU A 455 -27.48 37.19 -39.00
N SER A 456 -27.81 38.02 -38.02
CA SER A 456 -26.85 38.96 -37.44
C SER A 456 -25.72 38.21 -36.71
N LYS A 457 -24.49 38.33 -37.21
CA LYS A 457 -23.26 37.76 -36.60
C LYS A 457 -23.06 38.20 -35.15
N VAL A 458 -23.64 39.33 -34.76
CA VAL A 458 -23.55 39.91 -33.41
C VAL A 458 -24.23 39.02 -32.38
N LEU A 459 -25.31 38.33 -32.77
CA LEU A 459 -26.06 37.41 -31.90
C LEU A 459 -25.33 36.08 -31.67
N GLN A 460 -24.29 35.83 -32.48
CA GLN A 460 -23.41 34.66 -32.43
C GLN A 460 -22.08 34.96 -31.74
N ALA A 461 -21.83 36.22 -31.35
CA ALA A 461 -20.60 36.61 -30.67
C ALA A 461 -20.59 36.07 -29.23
N ALA A 462 -19.46 35.49 -28.81
CA ALA A 462 -19.27 34.96 -27.46
C ALA A 462 -19.53 36.03 -26.38
N ASP A 463 -19.07 37.26 -26.61
CA ASP A 463 -19.27 38.39 -25.69
C ASP A 463 -20.76 38.71 -25.47
N PHE A 464 -21.59 38.52 -26.51
CA PHE A 464 -23.04 38.74 -26.40
C PHE A 464 -23.72 37.66 -25.56
N ILE A 465 -23.37 36.39 -25.80
CA ILE A 465 -23.85 35.23 -25.04
C ILE A 465 -23.49 35.40 -23.56
N GLU A 466 -22.23 35.75 -23.29
CA GLU A 466 -21.72 35.91 -21.93
C GLU A 466 -22.42 37.07 -21.21
N ALA A 467 -22.51 38.23 -21.86
CA ALA A 467 -23.21 39.37 -21.29
C ALA A 467 -24.68 39.07 -21.00
N ALA A 468 -25.34 38.24 -21.82
CA ALA A 468 -26.75 37.89 -21.65
C ALA A 468 -26.99 36.97 -20.45
N ILE A 469 -26.10 36.00 -20.28
CA ILE A 469 -26.11 35.13 -19.11
C ILE A 469 -25.83 35.95 -17.84
N VAL A 470 -24.82 36.82 -17.87
CA VAL A 470 -24.45 37.65 -16.71
C VAL A 470 -25.56 38.61 -16.29
N GLN A 471 -26.22 39.28 -17.24
CA GLN A 471 -27.34 40.17 -16.91
C GLN A 471 -28.52 39.40 -16.31
N SER A 472 -28.85 38.23 -16.82
CA SER A 472 -29.98 37.43 -16.31
C SER A 472 -29.74 36.91 -14.89
N ILE A 473 -28.50 36.52 -14.60
CA ILE A 473 -28.08 36.18 -13.22
C ILE A 473 -28.19 37.42 -12.32
N TYR A 474 -27.80 38.60 -12.81
CA TYR A 474 -27.92 39.87 -12.07
C TYR A 474 -29.37 40.26 -11.78
N GLU A 475 -30.28 40.13 -12.75
CA GLU A 475 -31.72 40.39 -12.56
C GLU A 475 -32.33 39.44 -11.52
N ALA A 476 -31.97 38.15 -11.56
CA ALA A 476 -32.36 37.15 -10.57
C ALA A 476 -31.96 37.55 -9.14
N LEU A 477 -30.78 38.14 -8.99
CA LEU A 477 -30.25 38.60 -7.70
C LEU A 477 -30.93 39.89 -7.20
N ILE A 478 -31.47 40.73 -8.10
CA ILE A 478 -32.15 41.98 -7.75
C ILE A 478 -33.59 41.74 -7.31
N GLU A 479 -34.32 40.84 -7.95
CA GLU A 479 -35.75 40.58 -7.66
C GLU A 479 -35.99 40.15 -6.19
N GLU A 480 -34.98 39.61 -5.51
CA GLU A 480 -35.11 38.98 -4.20
C GLU A 480 -34.81 39.91 -3.00
N THR A 481 -35.18 41.20 -3.10
CA THR A 481 -34.98 42.19 -2.03
C THR A 481 -36.17 42.37 -1.08
N LYS A 482 -37.16 41.47 -1.08
CA LYS A 482 -38.30 41.55 -0.17
C LYS A 482 -38.36 40.33 0.77
N GLU A 483 -38.15 40.64 2.04
CA GLU A 483 -38.49 39.91 3.28
C GLU A 483 -38.43 38.37 3.26
N ASP A 484 -37.39 37.79 3.88
CA ASP A 484 -37.43 36.38 4.33
C ASP A 484 -36.46 36.10 5.50
N SER A 485 -36.79 35.03 6.21
CA SER A 485 -36.59 34.82 7.65
C SER A 485 -35.34 34.04 8.09
N THR A 486 -34.47 33.54 7.20
CA THR A 486 -33.13 32.99 7.54
C THR A 486 -32.13 33.07 6.38
N GLN A 487 -30.81 33.06 6.68
CA GLN A 487 -29.75 33.15 5.67
C GLN A 487 -29.66 31.90 4.76
N GLU A 488 -29.97 30.71 5.28
CA GLU A 488 -29.94 29.47 4.51
C GLU A 488 -31.09 29.40 3.49
N ASP A 489 -32.30 29.79 3.87
CA ASP A 489 -33.45 29.84 2.97
C ASP A 489 -33.23 30.85 1.84
N ARG A 490 -32.61 31.99 2.16
CA ARG A 490 -32.22 33.00 1.17
C ARG A 490 -31.24 32.44 0.15
N ILE A 491 -30.20 31.74 0.58
CA ILE A 491 -29.22 31.13 -0.34
C ILE A 491 -29.88 30.07 -1.22
N ARG A 492 -30.79 29.27 -0.65
CA ARG A 492 -31.50 28.23 -1.38
C ARG A 492 -32.40 28.81 -2.47
N ARG A 493 -33.19 29.84 -2.16
CA ARG A 493 -34.06 30.51 -3.15
C ARG A 493 -33.25 31.28 -4.20
N GLN A 494 -32.16 31.95 -3.82
CA GLN A 494 -31.23 32.58 -4.76
C GLN A 494 -30.71 31.59 -5.81
N LYS A 495 -30.29 30.40 -5.38
CA LYS A 495 -29.83 29.35 -6.31
C LYS A 495 -30.95 28.90 -7.27
N ILE A 496 -32.18 28.78 -6.80
CA ILE A 496 -33.34 28.39 -7.61
C ILE A 496 -33.71 29.50 -8.62
N ASN A 497 -33.71 30.77 -8.19
CA ASN A 497 -34.01 31.91 -9.06
C ASN A 497 -32.94 32.07 -10.15
N ILE A 498 -31.65 32.00 -9.77
CA ILE A 498 -30.55 32.06 -10.72
C ILE A 498 -30.63 30.91 -11.74
N LEU A 499 -30.91 29.69 -11.29
CA LEU A 499 -31.09 28.54 -12.18
C LEU A 499 -32.25 28.75 -13.16
N THR A 500 -33.37 29.29 -12.68
CA THR A 500 -34.55 29.59 -13.49
C THR A 500 -34.25 30.63 -14.56
N GLN A 501 -33.53 31.69 -14.20
CA GLN A 501 -33.18 32.77 -15.12
C GLN A 501 -32.10 32.34 -16.14
N LEU A 502 -31.09 31.60 -15.68
CA LEU A 502 -30.10 30.98 -16.55
C LEU A 502 -30.76 30.05 -17.59
N SER A 503 -31.72 29.23 -17.15
CA SER A 503 -32.49 28.36 -18.04
C SER A 503 -33.25 29.16 -19.11
N LYS A 504 -33.98 30.22 -18.72
CA LYS A 504 -34.71 31.09 -19.66
C LYS A 504 -33.77 31.72 -20.70
N VAL A 505 -32.61 32.22 -20.28
CA VAL A 505 -31.65 32.82 -21.21
C VAL A 505 -31.01 31.78 -22.11
N CYS A 506 -30.66 30.59 -21.60
CA CYS A 506 -30.13 29.52 -22.44
C CYS A 506 -31.11 29.16 -23.56
N PHE A 507 -32.40 28.97 -23.25
CA PHE A 507 -33.41 28.70 -24.28
C PHE A 507 -33.61 29.84 -25.26
N THR A 508 -33.52 31.09 -24.80
CA THR A 508 -33.60 32.26 -25.69
C THR A 508 -32.40 32.32 -26.63
N LEU A 509 -31.20 32.04 -26.13
CA LEU A 509 -29.96 32.08 -26.92
C LEU A 509 -29.82 30.88 -27.87
N LEU A 510 -30.38 29.73 -27.53
CA LEU A 510 -30.43 28.54 -28.40
C LEU A 510 -31.14 28.79 -29.73
N GLN A 511 -31.99 29.81 -29.81
CA GLN A 511 -32.63 30.22 -31.07
C GLN A 511 -31.64 30.82 -32.08
N PHE A 512 -30.49 31.32 -31.61
CA PHE A 512 -29.49 32.03 -32.41
C PHE A 512 -28.13 31.32 -32.48
N ASN A 513 -27.88 30.38 -31.56
CA ASN A 513 -26.56 29.82 -31.31
C ASN A 513 -26.56 28.28 -31.35
N PRO A 514 -25.43 27.65 -31.71
CA PRO A 514 -25.31 26.21 -31.67
C PRO A 514 -25.51 25.67 -30.24
N VAL A 515 -26.20 24.53 -30.13
CA VAL A 515 -26.46 23.84 -28.84
C VAL A 515 -25.18 23.67 -28.02
N ASN A 516 -24.08 23.26 -28.67
CA ASN A 516 -22.79 23.03 -27.99
C ASN A 516 -22.20 24.29 -27.35
N VAL A 517 -22.42 25.47 -27.95
CA VAL A 517 -21.91 26.75 -27.44
C VAL A 517 -22.69 27.12 -26.18
N ILE A 518 -24.03 27.09 -26.24
CA ILE A 518 -24.87 27.41 -25.09
C ILE A 518 -24.69 26.41 -23.96
N LYS A 519 -24.56 25.12 -24.29
CA LYS A 519 -24.25 24.06 -23.32
C LYS A 519 -22.94 24.34 -22.59
N SER A 520 -21.88 24.69 -23.31
CA SER A 520 -20.57 24.98 -22.70
C SER A 520 -20.64 26.19 -21.75
N HIS A 521 -21.33 27.27 -22.14
CA HIS A 521 -21.51 28.41 -21.25
C HIS A 521 -22.39 28.07 -20.04
N ALA A 522 -23.51 27.36 -20.23
CA ALA A 522 -24.38 26.93 -19.13
C ALA A 522 -23.63 26.05 -18.11
N GLU A 523 -22.84 25.07 -18.58
CA GLU A 523 -22.02 24.22 -17.71
C GLU A 523 -21.03 25.02 -16.87
N ASN A 524 -20.35 25.98 -17.49
CA ASN A 524 -19.38 26.83 -16.79
C ASN A 524 -20.05 27.62 -15.67
N TYR A 525 -21.19 28.28 -15.94
CA TYR A 525 -21.90 29.07 -14.93
C TYR A 525 -22.54 28.21 -13.83
N LEU A 526 -23.11 27.04 -14.16
CA LEU A 526 -23.67 26.12 -13.16
C LEU A 526 -22.59 25.59 -12.20
N ARG A 527 -21.39 25.30 -12.72
CA ARG A 527 -20.22 24.96 -11.89
C ARG A 527 -19.82 26.10 -10.97
N TYR A 528 -19.75 27.33 -11.47
CA TYR A 528 -19.41 28.49 -10.64
C TYR A 528 -20.42 28.74 -9.50
N LEU A 529 -21.70 28.42 -9.73
CA LEU A 529 -22.79 28.67 -8.78
C LEU A 529 -22.99 27.54 -7.75
N ASN A 530 -22.24 26.43 -7.85
CA ASN A 530 -22.40 25.24 -7.00
C ASN A 530 -23.88 24.82 -6.90
N VAL A 531 -24.55 24.74 -8.05
CA VAL A 531 -25.91 24.22 -8.17
C VAL A 531 -25.88 22.70 -7.96
N ALA A 532 -26.94 22.13 -7.37
CA ALA A 532 -27.04 20.69 -7.19
C ALA A 532 -26.89 19.96 -8.52
N ARG A 533 -26.22 18.80 -8.49
CA ARG A 533 -25.87 18.04 -9.70
C ARG A 533 -27.10 17.63 -10.50
N ASP A 534 -28.14 17.15 -9.82
CA ASP A 534 -29.40 16.73 -10.45
C ASP A 534 -30.08 17.88 -11.23
N ALA A 535 -30.02 19.10 -10.70
CA ALA A 535 -30.58 20.28 -11.36
C ALA A 535 -29.72 20.76 -12.55
N THR A 536 -28.40 20.55 -12.44
CA THR A 536 -27.44 20.80 -13.53
C THR A 536 -27.69 19.84 -14.68
N ASP A 537 -27.77 18.54 -14.38
CA ASP A 537 -27.97 17.48 -15.38
C ASP A 537 -29.32 17.65 -16.10
N ASN A 538 -30.38 18.04 -15.37
CA ASN A 538 -31.69 18.34 -15.96
C ASN A 538 -31.64 19.51 -16.95
N LEU A 539 -30.98 20.63 -16.62
CA LEU A 539 -30.90 21.78 -17.53
C LEU A 539 -30.06 21.45 -18.77
N LEU A 540 -28.95 20.73 -18.61
CA LEU A 540 -28.10 20.32 -19.74
C LEU A 540 -28.83 19.36 -20.67
N PHE A 541 -29.58 18.40 -20.12
CA PHE A 541 -30.44 17.53 -20.91
C PHE A 541 -31.49 18.31 -21.70
N GLN A 542 -32.11 19.34 -21.10
CA GLN A 542 -33.07 20.17 -21.82
C GLN A 542 -32.43 21.04 -22.92
N ILE A 543 -31.20 21.50 -22.72
CA ILE A 543 -30.43 22.22 -23.74
C ILE A 543 -30.10 21.29 -24.93
N GLU A 544 -29.68 20.06 -24.64
CA GLU A 544 -29.35 19.05 -25.65
C GLU A 544 -30.56 18.57 -26.46
N SER A 545 -31.73 18.53 -25.83
CA SER A 545 -32.98 18.11 -26.47
C SER A 545 -33.73 19.24 -27.19
N PHE A 546 -33.13 20.44 -27.30
CA PHE A 546 -33.73 21.55 -28.02
C PHE A 546 -33.68 21.33 -29.54
N GLU A 547 -34.82 21.01 -30.14
CA GLU A 547 -34.99 20.95 -31.60
C GLU A 547 -35.10 22.37 -32.19
N GLN A 548 -34.23 22.68 -33.16
CA GLN A 548 -34.33 23.92 -33.92
C GLN A 548 -35.47 23.79 -34.94
N PHE A 549 -36.59 24.46 -34.69
CA PHE A 549 -37.70 24.58 -35.65
C PHE A 549 -37.44 25.62 -36.74
#